data_AF-A0AA37W1T4-F1
#
_entry.id   AF-A0AA37W1T4-F1
#
_cell.length_a   1.000
_cell.length_b   1.000
_cell.length_c   1.000
_cell.angle_alpha   90.00
_cell.angle_beta   90.00
_cell.angle_gamma   90.00
#
_symmetry.space_group_name_H-M   'P 1'
#
loop_
_entity.id
_entity.type
_entity.pdbx_description
1 polymer ?
#
loop_
_entity_poly.entity_id
_entity_poly.type
_entity_poly.pdbx_seq_one_letter_code
_entity_poly.pdbx_strand_id
1 'polypeptide(L)'
;MQQQEQKPLTPEQQAELQQQEIQWQRECFQNAQKHLAEKGIMPKTLLEKESRFLAPLCALWKFKAQNGKSYWVITGRLPTDHAEASAAKDARDAMRYFSLQWQLKADQIITAGARDKTQADFANLLINRAHGLYEMHENEQLWAKEPA
;
A
#
# COMPACT_ATOMS: atom_id res chain seq x y z
N MET A 1 -9.10 14.94 35.33
CA MET A 1 -8.89 14.55 33.93
C MET A 1 -8.73 13.04 33.91
N GLN A 2 -9.70 12.31 33.35
CA GLN A 2 -9.73 10.85 33.39
C GLN A 2 -8.63 10.29 32.49
N GLN A 3 -7.70 9.54 33.08
CA GLN A 3 -6.83 8.64 32.33
C GLN A 3 -7.72 7.59 31.69
N GLN A 4 -7.79 7.56 30.36
CA GLN A 4 -8.34 6.40 29.65
C GLN A 4 -7.39 5.23 29.93
N GLU A 5 -7.72 4.43 30.94
CA GLU A 5 -7.14 3.11 31.14
C GLU A 5 -7.35 2.30 29.85
N GLN A 6 -6.26 2.09 29.10
CA GLN A 6 -6.22 1.09 28.04
C GLN A 6 -6.34 -0.27 28.73
N LYS A 7 -7.58 -0.75 28.85
CA LYS A 7 -7.90 -2.09 29.33
C LYS A 7 -7.10 -3.09 28.48
N PRO A 8 -6.27 -3.97 29.05
CA PRO A 8 -5.59 -4.99 28.26
C PRO A 8 -6.65 -5.86 27.58
N LEU A 9 -6.52 -6.01 26.26
CA LEU A 9 -7.39 -6.84 25.44
C LEU A 9 -7.41 -8.27 26.01
N THR A 10 -8.59 -8.88 26.09
CA THR A 10 -8.70 -10.27 26.53
C THR A 10 -8.00 -11.20 25.52
N PRO A 11 -7.57 -12.41 25.94
CA PRO A 11 -6.94 -13.38 25.04
C PRO A 11 -7.81 -13.70 23.81
N GLU A 12 -9.13 -13.70 23.99
CA GLU A 12 -10.12 -13.89 22.92
C GLU A 12 -10.10 -12.72 21.93
N GLN A 13 -10.06 -11.47 22.40
CA GLN A 13 -9.95 -10.29 21.54
C GLN A 13 -8.62 -10.22 20.79
N GLN A 14 -7.52 -10.66 21.42
CA GLN A 14 -6.21 -10.76 20.75
C GLN A 14 -6.22 -11.81 19.63
N ALA A 15 -6.82 -12.98 19.88
CA ALA A 15 -6.96 -14.01 18.85
C ALA A 15 -7.82 -13.51 17.68
N GLU A 16 -8.92 -12.80 17.96
CA GLU A 16 -9.81 -12.26 16.94
C GLU A 16 -9.15 -11.16 16.10
N LEU A 17 -8.34 -10.29 16.72
CA LEU A 17 -7.53 -9.29 16.02
C LEU A 17 -6.47 -9.94 15.13
N GLN A 18 -5.75 -10.95 15.62
CA GLN A 18 -4.78 -11.68 14.81
C GLN A 18 -5.44 -12.37 13.61
N GLN A 19 -6.63 -12.95 13.81
CA GLN A 19 -7.39 -13.53 12.71
C GLN A 19 -7.80 -12.47 11.69
N GLN A 20 -8.26 -11.30 12.12
CA GLN A 20 -8.59 -10.19 11.22
C GLN A 20 -7.37 -9.70 10.43
N GLU A 21 -6.20 -9.58 11.06
CA GLU A 21 -4.96 -9.20 10.39
C GLU A 21 -4.54 -10.22 9.32
N ILE A 22 -4.63 -11.52 9.64
CA ILE A 22 -4.32 -12.60 8.69
C ILE A 22 -5.30 -12.57 7.50
N GLN A 23 -6.59 -12.37 7.74
CA GLN A 23 -7.58 -12.26 6.67
C GLN A 23 -7.33 -11.03 5.80
N TRP A 24 -7.09 -9.88 6.41
CA TRP A 24 -6.77 -8.64 5.70
C TRP A 24 -5.50 -8.78 4.84
N GLN A 25 -4.45 -9.43 5.37
CA GLN A 25 -3.22 -9.67 4.63
C GLN A 25 -3.47 -10.58 3.42
N ARG A 26 -4.28 -11.65 3.58
CA ARG A 26 -4.67 -12.54 2.48
C ARG A 26 -5.47 -11.80 1.41
N GLU A 27 -6.42 -10.97 1.81
CA GLU A 27 -7.22 -10.14 0.89
C GLU A 27 -6.32 -9.18 0.11
N CYS A 28 -5.43 -8.47 0.80
CA CYS A 28 -4.45 -7.58 0.17
C CYS A 28 -3.57 -8.34 -0.83
N PHE A 29 -3.12 -9.54 -0.47
CA PHE A 29 -2.32 -10.37 -1.37
C PHE A 29 -3.08 -10.79 -2.63
N GLN A 30 -4.33 -11.24 -2.48
CA GLN A 30 -5.19 -11.61 -3.60
C GLN A 30 -5.45 -10.42 -4.54
N ASN A 31 -5.72 -9.24 -3.97
CA ASN A 31 -5.91 -8.00 -4.72
C ASN A 31 -4.64 -7.62 -5.51
N ALA A 32 -3.46 -7.80 -4.91
CA ALA A 32 -2.19 -7.55 -5.58
C ALA A 32 -1.98 -8.48 -6.79
N GLN A 33 -2.22 -9.79 -6.61
CA GLN A 33 -2.09 -10.77 -7.69
C GLN A 33 -3.08 -10.51 -8.83
N LYS A 34 -4.34 -10.21 -8.49
CA LYS A 34 -5.38 -9.90 -9.45
C LYS A 34 -5.03 -8.66 -10.28
N HIS A 35 -4.60 -7.58 -9.62
CA HIS A 35 -4.20 -6.34 -10.31
C HIS A 35 -3.03 -6.57 -11.26
N LEU A 36 -2.00 -7.31 -10.85
CA LEU A 36 -0.89 -7.66 -11.73
C LEU A 36 -1.37 -8.47 -12.95
N ALA A 37 -2.23 -9.48 -12.73
CA ALA A 37 -2.78 -10.30 -13.81
C ALA A 37 -3.62 -9.48 -14.80
N GLU A 38 -4.46 -8.55 -14.31
CA GLU A 38 -5.24 -7.62 -15.15
C GLU A 38 -4.34 -6.69 -15.99
N LYS A 39 -3.12 -6.42 -15.52
CA LYS A 39 -2.10 -5.65 -16.26
C LYS A 39 -1.20 -6.52 -17.13
N GLY A 40 -1.47 -7.82 -17.25
CA GLY A 40 -0.66 -8.77 -18.03
C GLY A 40 0.68 -9.14 -17.38
N ILE A 41 0.88 -8.78 -16.11
CA ILE A 41 2.07 -9.09 -15.34
C ILE A 41 1.78 -10.35 -14.54
N MET A 42 2.39 -11.48 -14.90
CA MET A 42 2.24 -12.73 -14.16
C MET A 42 3.26 -12.80 -13.01
N PRO A 43 2.85 -12.66 -11.73
CA PRO A 43 3.76 -12.86 -10.61
C PRO A 43 4.22 -14.31 -10.56
N LYS A 44 5.52 -14.52 -10.32
CA LYS A 44 6.17 -15.84 -10.20
C LYS A 44 6.62 -16.12 -8.77
N THR A 45 7.24 -15.14 -8.12
CA THR A 45 7.80 -15.28 -6.77
C THR A 45 7.51 -14.04 -5.96
N LEU A 46 7.03 -14.22 -4.72
CA LEU A 46 6.91 -13.14 -3.76
C LEU A 46 8.24 -13.00 -2.99
N LEU A 47 8.75 -11.78 -2.89
CA LEU A 47 9.94 -11.43 -2.12
C LEU A 47 9.49 -10.93 -0.74
N GLU A 48 9.11 -11.85 0.13
CA GLU A 48 8.52 -11.56 1.46
C GLU A 48 9.45 -10.71 2.33
N LYS A 49 10.76 -10.96 2.27
CA LYS A 49 11.77 -10.22 3.05
C LYS A 49 11.84 -8.73 2.69
N GLU A 50 11.47 -8.38 1.46
CA GLU A 50 11.44 -7.00 0.97
C GLU A 50 10.03 -6.39 1.05
N SER A 51 9.02 -7.23 1.27
CA SER A 51 7.63 -6.79 1.43
C SER A 51 7.41 -6.24 2.84
N ARG A 52 6.46 -5.30 2.97
CA ARG A 52 6.15 -4.62 4.24
C ARG A 52 4.65 -4.50 4.43
N PHE A 53 4.21 -4.69 5.67
CA PHE A 53 2.81 -4.65 6.06
C PHE A 53 2.64 -3.58 7.13
N LEU A 54 1.86 -2.56 6.82
CA LEU A 54 1.43 -1.52 7.74
C LEU A 54 -0.07 -1.71 7.96
N ALA A 55 -0.42 -2.85 8.56
CA ALA A 55 -1.80 -3.17 8.87
C ALA A 55 -2.39 -2.12 9.84
N PRO A 56 -3.67 -1.74 9.70
CA PRO A 56 -4.63 -2.10 8.65
C PRO A 56 -4.65 -1.11 7.46
N LEU A 57 -3.63 -0.28 7.31
CA LEU A 57 -3.60 0.85 6.37
C LEU A 57 -3.22 0.39 4.97
N CYS A 58 -2.03 -0.20 4.82
CA CYS A 58 -1.52 -0.64 3.52
C CYS A 58 -0.49 -1.77 3.61
N ALA A 59 -0.40 -2.55 2.55
CA ALA A 59 0.60 -3.59 2.34
C ALA A 59 1.36 -3.33 1.04
N LEU A 60 2.68 -3.31 1.13
CA LEU A 60 3.59 -3.26 -0.01
C LEU A 60 4.19 -4.64 -0.25
N TRP A 61 4.01 -5.13 -1.46
CA TRP A 61 4.49 -6.42 -1.90
C TRP A 61 5.53 -6.24 -2.98
N LYS A 62 6.59 -7.05 -2.94
CA LYS A 62 7.55 -7.12 -4.03
C LYS A 62 7.43 -8.46 -4.74
N PHE A 63 7.03 -8.44 -6.00
CA PHE A 63 6.87 -9.64 -6.82
C PHE A 63 7.94 -9.69 -7.91
N LYS A 64 8.56 -10.85 -8.09
CA LYS A 64 9.29 -11.17 -9.32
C LYS A 64 8.30 -11.78 -10.31
N ALA A 65 8.15 -11.17 -11.47
CA ALA A 65 7.26 -11.65 -12.53
C ALA A 65 7.98 -12.66 -13.45
N GLN A 66 7.19 -13.38 -14.26
CA GLN A 66 7.72 -14.36 -15.21
C GLN A 66 8.60 -13.74 -16.30
N ASN A 67 8.39 -12.46 -16.63
CA ASN A 67 9.20 -11.69 -17.58
C ASN A 67 10.60 -11.33 -17.04
N GLY A 68 10.97 -11.80 -15.85
CA GLY A 68 12.26 -11.54 -15.21
C GLY A 68 12.33 -10.21 -14.45
N LYS A 69 11.37 -9.30 -14.65
CA LYS A 69 11.28 -8.03 -13.92
C LYS A 69 10.69 -8.24 -12.54
N SER A 70 11.00 -7.31 -11.64
CA SER A 70 10.37 -7.23 -10.32
C SER A 70 9.46 -6.02 -10.26
N TYR A 71 8.40 -6.11 -9.45
CA TYR A 71 7.37 -5.08 -9.31
C TYR A 71 7.03 -4.87 -7.85
N TRP A 72 6.89 -3.61 -7.47
CA TRP A 72 6.24 -3.21 -6.23
C TRP A 72 4.73 -3.14 -6.47
N VAL A 73 3.94 -3.63 -5.53
CA VAL A 73 2.48 -3.55 -5.56
C VAL A 73 1.99 -3.06 -4.22
N ILE A 74 1.17 -2.02 -4.23
CA ILE A 74 0.56 -1.45 -3.02
C ILE A 74 -0.91 -1.81 -2.97
N THR A 75 -1.37 -2.25 -1.80
CA THR A 75 -2.76 -2.69 -1.53
C THR A 75 -3.19 -2.26 -0.14
N GLY A 76 -4.50 -2.30 0.16
CA GLY A 76 -5.05 -1.97 1.48
C GLY A 76 -6.26 -1.06 1.37
N ARG A 77 -6.38 -0.08 2.28
CA ARG A 77 -7.46 0.93 2.25
C ARG A 77 -7.17 2.08 1.28
N LEU A 78 -6.64 1.73 0.12
CA LEU A 78 -6.18 2.64 -0.93
C LEU A 78 -6.36 2.00 -2.31
N PRO A 79 -6.30 2.76 -3.41
CA PRO A 79 -6.29 2.19 -4.74
C PRO A 79 -5.12 1.21 -4.92
N THR A 80 -5.40 0.00 -5.39
CA THR A 80 -4.34 -0.94 -5.74
C THR A 80 -3.55 -0.40 -6.93
N ASP A 81 -2.23 -0.34 -6.79
CA ASP A 81 -1.34 0.13 -7.85
C ASP A 81 -0.04 -0.68 -7.89
N HIS A 82 0.69 -0.57 -9.00
CA HIS A 82 1.98 -1.24 -9.17
C HIS A 82 3.03 -0.33 -9.82
N ALA A 83 4.30 -0.64 -9.55
CA ALA A 83 5.45 0.02 -10.14
C ALA A 83 6.53 -1.02 -10.45
N GLU A 84 7.34 -0.80 -11.47
CA GLU A 84 8.54 -1.63 -11.68
C GLU A 84 9.52 -1.40 -10.51
N ALA A 85 10.22 -2.44 -10.06
CA ALA A 85 11.15 -2.37 -8.94
C ALA A 85 12.34 -1.42 -9.19
N SER A 86 12.60 -1.04 -10.44
CA SER A 86 13.57 0.01 -10.77
C SER A 86 13.17 1.40 -10.28
N ALA A 87 11.88 1.62 -9.99
CA ALA A 87 11.37 2.89 -9.48
C ALA A 87 11.74 3.15 -8.01
N ALA A 88 12.05 2.10 -7.24
CA ALA A 88 12.34 2.19 -5.81
C ALA A 88 13.21 1.04 -5.31
N LYS A 89 14.23 1.35 -4.52
CA LYS A 89 15.20 0.37 -4.02
C LYS A 89 14.61 -0.53 -2.92
N ASP A 90 13.78 0.03 -2.06
CA ASP A 90 13.17 -0.61 -0.89
C ASP A 90 11.69 -0.24 -0.75
N ALA A 91 11.03 -0.80 0.26
CA ALA A 91 9.60 -0.58 0.49
C ALA A 91 9.29 0.88 0.88
N ARG A 92 10.20 1.55 1.59
CA ARG A 92 10.05 2.96 1.96
C ARG A 92 10.09 3.86 0.73
N ASP A 93 11.09 3.70 -0.12
CA ASP A 93 11.19 4.42 -1.39
C ASP A 93 10.01 4.10 -2.31
N ALA A 94 9.50 2.85 -2.30
CA ALA A 94 8.33 2.48 -3.09
C ALA A 94 7.08 3.22 -2.62
N MET A 95 6.90 3.38 -1.30
CA MET A 95 5.81 4.18 -0.74
C MET A 95 5.90 5.64 -1.18
N ARG A 96 7.09 6.25 -1.11
CA ARG A 96 7.32 7.62 -1.61
C ARG A 96 6.98 7.73 -3.09
N TYR A 97 7.41 6.75 -3.89
CA TYR A 97 7.12 6.70 -5.31
C TYR A 97 5.62 6.67 -5.59
N PHE A 98 4.85 5.80 -4.93
CA PHE A 98 3.40 5.74 -5.09
C PHE A 98 2.72 7.05 -4.69
N SER A 99 3.14 7.67 -3.59
CA SER A 99 2.64 8.99 -3.20
C SER A 99 2.82 10.02 -4.32
N LEU A 100 4.02 10.13 -4.87
CA LEU A 100 4.31 11.08 -5.95
C LEU A 100 3.53 10.76 -7.23
N GLN A 101 3.45 9.49 -7.62
CA GLN A 101 2.71 9.09 -8.81
C GLN A 101 1.22 9.41 -8.70
N TRP A 102 0.63 9.24 -7.52
CA TRP A 102 -0.78 9.55 -7.30
C TRP A 102 -1.06 11.05 -7.30
N GLN A 103 -0.16 11.87 -6.75
CA GLN A 103 -0.26 13.33 -6.87
C GLN A 103 -0.20 13.77 -8.33
N LEU A 104 0.77 13.26 -9.11
CA LEU A 104 0.88 13.57 -10.54
C LEU A 104 -0.36 13.13 -11.33
N LYS A 105 -0.88 11.92 -11.04
CA LYS A 105 -2.08 11.41 -11.69
C LYS A 105 -3.31 12.23 -11.35
N ALA A 106 -3.45 12.67 -10.10
CA ALA A 106 -4.53 13.55 -9.70
C ALA A 106 -4.44 14.91 -10.39
N ASP A 107 -3.25 15.50 -10.44
CA ASP A 107 -2.99 16.77 -11.13
C ASP A 107 -3.32 16.68 -12.63
N GLN A 108 -2.95 15.58 -13.28
CA GLN A 108 -3.32 15.31 -14.68
C GLN A 108 -4.83 15.25 -14.88
N ILE A 109 -5.57 14.57 -13.98
CA ILE A 109 -7.03 14.48 -14.07
C ILE A 109 -7.68 15.86 -13.89
N ILE A 110 -7.18 16.67 -12.95
CA ILE A 110 -7.70 18.01 -12.67
C ILE A 110 -7.40 18.94 -13.86
N THR A 111 -6.16 18.97 -14.33
CA THR A 111 -5.69 19.84 -15.41
C THR A 111 -6.30 19.47 -16.77
N ALA A 112 -6.56 18.18 -17.02
CA ALA A 112 -7.28 17.74 -18.23
C ALA A 112 -8.75 18.16 -18.27
N GLY A 113 -9.25 18.85 -17.22
CA GLY A 113 -10.63 19.26 -17.07
C GLY A 113 -11.51 18.07 -16.76
N ALA A 114 -11.43 17.56 -15.53
CA ALA A 114 -12.21 16.42 -15.03
C ALA A 114 -13.65 16.50 -15.55
N ARG A 115 -13.99 15.60 -16.48
CA ARG A 115 -15.21 15.72 -17.30
C ARG A 115 -16.47 15.33 -16.56
N ASP A 116 -16.31 14.61 -15.46
CA ASP A 116 -17.38 14.04 -14.65
C ASP A 116 -16.97 13.95 -13.18
N LYS A 117 -17.97 13.88 -12.30
CA LYS A 117 -17.78 13.86 -10.84
C LYS A 117 -16.94 12.67 -10.38
N THR A 118 -17.01 11.53 -11.06
CA THR A 118 -16.23 10.33 -10.73
C THR A 118 -14.73 10.59 -10.89
N GLN A 119 -14.31 11.27 -11.98
CA GLN A 119 -12.91 11.64 -12.17
C GLN A 119 -12.42 12.61 -11.08
N ALA A 120 -13.24 13.60 -10.71
CA ALA A 120 -12.90 14.55 -9.66
C ALA A 120 -12.79 13.86 -8.28
N ASP A 121 -13.74 12.99 -7.93
CA ASP A 121 -13.72 12.20 -6.69
C ASP A 121 -12.50 11.26 -6.65
N PHE A 122 -12.13 10.67 -7.80
CA PHE A 122 -10.94 9.83 -7.90
C PHE A 122 -9.64 10.64 -7.75
N ALA A 123 -9.53 11.83 -8.36
CA ALA A 123 -8.38 12.71 -8.16
C ALA A 123 -8.23 13.12 -6.70
N ASN A 124 -9.33 13.51 -6.04
CA ASN A 124 -9.33 13.81 -4.61
C ASN A 124 -8.95 12.61 -3.75
N LEU A 125 -9.43 11.41 -4.09
CA LEU A 125 -9.02 10.18 -3.41
C LEU A 125 -7.51 9.96 -3.53
N LEU A 126 -6.94 10.11 -4.74
CA LEU A 126 -5.51 9.96 -4.97
C LEU A 126 -4.67 10.97 -4.17
N ILE A 127 -5.07 12.24 -4.13
CA ILE A 127 -4.39 13.28 -3.33
C ILE A 127 -4.39 12.91 -1.85
N ASN A 128 -5.56 12.58 -1.30
CA ASN A 128 -5.70 12.23 0.12
C ASN A 128 -4.86 10.99 0.49
N ARG A 129 -4.85 9.96 -0.37
CA ARG A 129 -4.05 8.75 -0.12
C ARG A 129 -2.56 9.02 -0.29
N ALA A 130 -2.17 9.85 -1.25
CA ALA A 130 -0.78 10.22 -1.45
C ALA A 130 -0.20 10.96 -0.25
N HIS A 131 -0.94 11.90 0.34
CA HIS A 131 -0.51 12.59 1.56
C HIS A 131 -0.27 11.59 2.69
N GLY A 132 -1.23 10.69 2.94
CA GLY A 132 -1.08 9.66 3.98
C GLY A 132 0.13 8.75 3.76
N LEU A 133 0.41 8.34 2.51
CA LEU A 133 1.62 7.56 2.20
C LEU A 133 2.91 8.36 2.44
N TYR A 134 2.90 9.66 2.13
CA TYR A 134 4.07 10.51 2.37
C TYR A 134 4.32 10.70 3.87
N GLU A 135 3.28 10.92 4.66
CA GLU A 135 3.40 10.98 6.13
C GLU A 135 3.94 9.67 6.73
N MET A 136 3.50 8.53 6.21
CA MET A 136 4.02 7.22 6.62
C MET A 136 5.49 7.02 6.21
N HIS A 137 5.89 7.49 5.04
CA HIS A 137 7.29 7.48 4.60
C HIS A 137 8.19 8.31 5.54
N GLU A 138 7.72 9.49 5.96
CA GLU A 138 8.46 10.40 6.85
C GLU A 138 8.54 9.88 8.29
N ASN A 139 7.58 9.05 8.72
CA ASN A 139 7.55 8.51 10.07
C ASN A 139 8.60 7.40 10.29
N GLU A 140 9.79 7.80 10.70
CA GLU A 140 10.93 6.89 10.95
C GLU A 140 10.61 5.75 11.92
N GLN A 141 9.69 5.95 12.87
CA GLN A 141 9.32 4.91 13.84
C GLN A 141 8.63 3.71 13.18
N LEU A 142 7.91 3.94 12.08
CA LEU A 142 7.30 2.86 11.30
C LEU A 142 8.36 2.01 10.57
N TRP A 143 9.53 2.59 10.31
CA TRP A 143 10.63 1.97 9.55
C TRP A 143 11.81 1.55 10.44
N ALA A 144 11.79 1.86 11.73
CA ALA A 144 12.87 1.55 12.67
C ALA A 144 13.17 0.05 12.83
N LYS A 145 12.29 -0.83 12.33
CA LYS A 145 12.47 -2.29 12.32
C LYS A 145 12.93 -2.83 10.95
N GLU A 146 13.26 -1.97 10.00
CA GLU A 146 13.82 -2.44 8.75
C GLU A 146 15.25 -2.97 8.96
N PRO A 147 15.59 -4.15 8.43
CA PRO A 147 16.98 -4.56 8.35
C PRO A 147 17.74 -3.55 7.49
N ALA A 148 18.85 -3.04 8.03
CA ALA A 148 19.78 -2.13 7.37
C ALA A 148 20.41 -2.74 6.11
#